data_AF-A0A3D4DV26-F1
#
_entry.id   AF-A0A3D4DV26-F1
#
_cell.length_a   1.000
_cell.length_b   1.000
_cell.length_c   1.000
_cell.angle_alpha   90.00
_cell.angle_beta   90.00
_cell.angle_gamma   90.00
#
_symmetry.space_group_name_H-M   'P 1'
#
loop_
_entity.id
_entity.type
_entity.pdbx_description
1 polymer ?
#
loop_
_entity_poly.entity_id
_entity_poly.type
_entity_poly.pdbx_seq_one_letter_code
_entity_poly.pdbx_strand_id
1 'polypeptide(L)'
;MSKSRTHVFPAGWGALVPGQAEDCTRQLQSELGPDDPFSPFFESGAIRAIGGSVTTDHVVFEIDDWEAPYFVSDLSWTAPDTRPAFLQWLSPGTRPDPGVVPISSLGELDGWCP
;
A
#
# COMPACT_ATOMS: atom_id res chain seq x y z
N MET A 1 20.24 -6.90 7.85
CA MET A 1 20.81 -6.05 6.79
C MET A 1 19.90 -6.15 5.58
N SER A 2 18.87 -5.31 5.48
CA SER A 2 18.00 -5.30 4.30
C SER A 2 18.75 -4.59 3.18
N LYS A 3 19.09 -5.33 2.12
CA LYS A 3 19.56 -4.73 0.86
C LYS A 3 18.43 -3.83 0.36
N SER A 4 18.69 -2.55 0.14
CA SER A 4 17.74 -1.68 -0.54
C SER A 4 17.47 -2.25 -1.93
N ARG A 5 16.33 -2.93 -2.12
CA ARG A 5 15.84 -3.29 -3.45
C ARG A 5 15.48 -2.00 -4.17
N THR A 6 16.12 -1.75 -5.30
CA THR A 6 15.72 -0.65 -6.19
C THR A 6 14.52 -1.12 -7.00
N HIS A 7 13.36 -0.51 -6.76
CA HIS A 7 12.14 -0.77 -7.53
C HIS A 7 12.16 0.05 -8.82
N VAL A 8 11.89 -0.59 -9.95
CA VAL A 8 11.69 0.07 -11.24
C VAL A 8 10.21 0.01 -11.54
N PHE A 9 9.57 1.18 -11.56
CA PHE A 9 8.13 1.31 -11.81
C PHE A 9 7.85 1.60 -13.29
N PRO A 10 6.77 1.05 -13.87
CA PRO A 10 6.32 1.44 -15.20
C PRO A 10 5.77 2.87 -15.21
N ALA A 11 5.49 3.39 -16.41
CA ALA A 11 4.89 4.71 -16.55
C ALA A 11 3.54 4.80 -15.81
N GLY A 12 3.28 5.94 -15.18
CA GLY A 12 2.09 6.12 -14.34
C GLY A 12 2.27 5.67 -12.88
N TRP A 13 3.43 5.11 -12.53
CA TRP A 13 3.77 4.69 -11.18
C TRP A 13 5.09 5.30 -10.73
N GLY A 14 5.23 5.52 -9.42
CA GLY A 14 6.42 6.17 -8.86
C GLY A 14 6.73 5.73 -7.44
N ALA A 15 7.96 6.02 -7.02
CA ALA A 15 8.39 5.82 -5.64
C ALA A 15 7.66 6.81 -4.72
N LEU A 16 7.36 6.36 -3.51
CA LEU A 16 6.81 7.19 -2.44
C LEU A 16 7.88 8.16 -1.91
N VAL A 17 7.48 9.34 -1.43
CA VAL A 17 8.41 10.27 -0.78
C VAL A 17 8.77 9.77 0.63
N PRO A 18 9.87 10.26 1.24
CA PRO A 18 10.28 9.81 2.58
C PRO A 18 9.14 9.96 3.61
N GLY A 19 8.90 8.90 4.40
CA GLY A 19 7.85 8.83 5.42
C GLY A 19 6.51 8.26 4.92
N GLN A 20 6.15 8.46 3.65
CA GLN A 20 4.88 7.96 3.11
C GLN A 20 4.77 6.44 3.13
N ALA A 21 5.88 5.73 2.90
CA ALA A 21 5.86 4.26 2.90
C ALA A 21 5.38 3.68 4.24
N GLU A 22 5.86 4.24 5.36
CA GLU A 22 5.46 3.83 6.71
C GLU A 22 4.01 4.20 7.00
N ASP A 23 3.59 5.40 6.59
CA ASP A 23 2.23 5.85 6.81
C ASP A 23 1.20 5.03 6.01
N CYS A 24 1.46 4.76 4.73
CA CYS A 24 0.62 3.91 3.88
C CYS A 24 0.53 2.47 4.42
N THR A 25 1.66 1.92 4.89
CA THR A 25 1.68 0.57 5.50
C THR A 25 0.86 0.51 6.78
N ARG A 26 1.00 1.52 7.66
CA ARG A 26 0.22 1.62 8.90
C ARG A 26 -1.27 1.80 8.63
N GLN A 27 -1.60 2.59 7.62
CA GLN A 27 -2.98 2.81 7.21
C GLN A 27 -3.59 1.51 6.70
N LEU A 28 -2.93 0.80 5.79
CA LEU A 28 -3.41 -0.50 5.29
C LEU A 28 -3.63 -1.50 6.44
N GLN A 29 -2.68 -1.60 7.38
CA GLN A 29 -2.83 -2.45 8.56
C GLN A 29 -4.07 -2.08 9.38
N SER A 30 -4.34 -0.78 9.56
CA SER A 30 -5.52 -0.30 10.28
C SER A 30 -6.83 -0.56 9.54
N GLU A 31 -6.82 -0.54 8.20
CA GLU A 31 -7.99 -0.77 7.36
C GLU A 31 -8.37 -2.24 7.26
N LEU A 32 -7.38 -3.14 7.15
CA LEU A 32 -7.58 -4.59 7.16
C LEU A 32 -7.98 -5.12 8.54
N GLY A 33 -7.44 -4.53 9.60
CA GLY A 33 -7.70 -4.93 10.98
C GLY A 33 -6.90 -6.17 11.42
N PRO A 34 -6.97 -6.52 12.71
CA PRO A 34 -6.10 -7.55 13.31
C PRO A 34 -6.47 -8.98 12.90
N ASP A 35 -7.72 -9.21 12.46
CA ASP A 35 -8.23 -10.53 12.09
C ASP A 35 -7.94 -10.89 10.62
N ASP A 36 -7.34 -9.97 9.85
CA ASP A 36 -7.02 -10.19 8.44
C ASP A 36 -5.83 -11.17 8.26
N PRO A 37 -5.84 -12.03 7.22
CA PRO A 37 -4.75 -12.95 6.93
C PRO A 37 -3.36 -12.31 6.78
N PHE A 38 -3.28 -11.02 6.44
CA PHE A 38 -2.02 -10.28 6.33
C PHE A 38 -1.49 -9.75 7.67
N SER A 39 -2.31 -9.75 8.74
CA SER A 39 -1.95 -9.24 10.06
C SER A 39 -0.58 -9.74 10.58
N PRO A 40 -0.23 -11.04 10.50
CA PRO A 40 1.08 -11.53 10.94
C PRO A 40 2.27 -10.95 10.15
N PHE A 41 2.07 -10.61 8.87
CA PHE A 41 3.11 -10.05 8.02
C PHE A 41 3.37 -8.57 8.29
N PHE A 42 2.37 -7.83 8.79
CA PHE A 42 2.57 -6.48 9.31
C PHE A 42 3.38 -6.52 10.61
N GLU A 43 3.05 -7.43 11.53
CA GLU A 43 3.76 -7.58 12.81
C GLU A 43 5.25 -7.94 12.63
N SER A 44 5.56 -8.77 11.63
CA SER A 44 6.94 -9.14 11.29
C SER A 44 7.68 -8.09 10.46
N GLY A 45 7.01 -7.02 10.01
CA GLY A 45 7.57 -6.01 9.10
C GLY A 45 7.89 -6.54 7.69
N ALA A 46 7.18 -7.59 7.27
CA ALA A 46 7.31 -8.21 5.96
C ALA A 46 6.55 -7.43 4.86
N ILE A 47 5.45 -6.77 5.19
CA ILE A 47 4.71 -5.89 4.26
C ILE A 47 5.25 -4.46 4.32
N ARG A 48 5.49 -3.86 3.14
CA ARG A 48 5.97 -2.49 3.01
C ARG A 48 5.37 -1.83 1.77
N ALA A 49 4.84 -0.62 1.90
CA ALA A 49 4.52 0.20 0.74
C ALA A 49 5.81 0.60 0.01
N ILE A 50 5.83 0.45 -1.31
CA ILE A 50 7.04 0.69 -2.13
C ILE A 50 6.81 1.73 -3.24
N GLY A 51 5.57 1.99 -3.63
CA GLY A 51 5.23 2.93 -4.69
C GLY A 51 3.76 3.32 -4.68
N GLY A 52 3.41 4.30 -5.50
CA GLY A 52 2.03 4.74 -5.72
C GLY A 52 1.78 5.10 -7.17
N SER A 53 0.51 5.07 -7.57
CA SER A 53 0.05 5.62 -8.83
C SER A 53 0.22 7.14 -8.83
N VAL A 54 0.58 7.71 -9.98
CA VAL A 54 0.71 9.16 -10.14
C VAL A 54 -0.62 9.84 -10.51
N THR A 55 -1.64 9.06 -10.86
CA THR A 55 -2.95 9.55 -11.33
C THR A 55 -4.14 9.04 -10.50
N THR A 56 -3.93 8.06 -9.61
CA THR A 56 -4.97 7.45 -8.78
C THR A 56 -4.46 7.22 -7.35
N ASP A 57 -5.35 6.75 -6.47
CA ASP A 57 -5.07 6.53 -5.04
C ASP A 57 -4.48 5.14 -4.74
N HIS A 58 -4.09 4.41 -5.80
CA HIS A 58 -3.51 3.08 -5.68
C HIS A 58 -2.09 3.13 -5.11
N VAL A 59 -1.86 2.27 -4.12
CA VAL A 59 -0.54 2.06 -3.52
C VAL A 59 -0.12 0.62 -3.80
N VAL A 60 1.14 0.43 -4.19
CA VAL A 60 1.73 -0.89 -4.36
C VAL A 60 2.61 -1.23 -3.16
N PHE A 61 2.39 -2.44 -2.64
CA PHE A 61 3.07 -3.00 -1.50
C PHE A 61 3.93 -4.18 -1.95
N GLU A 62 5.07 -4.35 -1.28
CA GLU A 62 5.89 -5.55 -1.32
C GLU A 62 5.63 -6.35 -0.04
N ILE A 63 5.66 -7.67 -0.15
CA ILE A 63 5.55 -8.59 0.99
C ILE A 63 6.60 -9.68 0.86
N ASP A 64 7.48 -9.71 1.86
CA ASP A 64 8.53 -10.73 1.95
C ASP A 64 7.89 -12.13 2.13
N ASP A 65 8.46 -13.14 1.47
CA ASP A 65 8.08 -14.56 1.57
C ASP A 65 6.63 -14.91 1.15
N TRP A 66 5.98 -14.09 0.30
CA TRP A 66 4.71 -14.42 -0.36
C TRP A 66 4.89 -14.92 -1.81
N GLU A 67 3.97 -15.74 -2.31
CA GLU A 67 4.01 -16.31 -3.67
C GLU A 67 3.88 -15.24 -4.77
N ALA A 68 3.03 -14.23 -4.54
CA ALA A 68 2.89 -13.06 -5.38
C ALA A 68 3.53 -11.87 -4.66
N PRO A 69 4.84 -11.60 -4.79
CA PRO A 69 5.58 -10.73 -3.86
C PRO A 69 5.09 -9.27 -3.78
N TYR A 70 4.14 -8.87 -4.62
CA TYR A 70 3.55 -7.55 -4.63
C TYR A 70 2.01 -7.62 -4.63
N PHE A 71 1.40 -6.56 -4.13
CA PHE A 71 -0.04 -6.33 -4.36
C PHE A 71 -0.34 -4.84 -4.46
N VAL A 72 -1.46 -4.54 -5.08
CA VAL A 72 -2.02 -3.18 -5.13
C VAL A 72 -3.23 -3.12 -4.20
N SER A 73 -3.40 -1.99 -3.53
CA SER A 73 -4.58 -1.69 -2.73
C SER A 73 -5.00 -0.22 -2.92
N ASP A 74 -6.31 0.04 -2.87
CA ASP A 74 -6.89 1.39 -2.82
C ASP A 74 -7.07 1.79 -1.34
N LEU A 75 -6.18 2.64 -0.85
CA LEU A 75 -6.26 3.10 0.54
C LEU A 75 -7.41 4.10 0.71
N SER A 76 -8.05 4.12 1.88
CA SER A 76 -9.14 5.08 2.16
C SER A 76 -8.73 6.56 2.13
N TRP A 77 -7.42 6.84 2.10
CA TRP A 77 -6.84 8.18 2.03
C TRP A 77 -5.59 8.18 1.14
N THR A 78 -5.61 9.03 0.12
CA THR A 78 -4.54 9.21 -0.89
C THR A 78 -3.24 9.77 -0.31
N ALA A 79 -3.37 10.56 0.74
CA ALA A 79 -2.28 11.04 1.55
C ALA A 79 -2.71 10.75 2.99
N PRO A 80 -1.88 10.07 3.79
CA PRO A 80 -2.05 10.10 5.23
C PRO A 80 -1.82 11.55 5.66
N ASP A 81 -2.86 12.40 5.58
CA ASP A 81 -2.77 13.79 5.97
C ASP A 81 -2.49 13.78 7.46
N THR A 82 -1.23 14.08 7.81
CA THR A 82 -0.65 14.04 9.16
C THR A 82 -1.21 15.13 10.06
N ARG A 83 -2.48 15.51 9.90
CA ARG A 83 -3.20 16.46 10.74
C ARG A 83 -4.18 15.68 11.63
N PRO A 84 -3.78 15.32 12.87
CA PRO A 84 -4.59 14.58 13.83
C PRO A 84 -6.01 15.12 14.04
N ALA A 85 -6.23 16.41 13.78
CA ALA A 85 -7.52 17.07 13.94
C ALA A 85 -8.57 16.66 12.88
N PHE A 86 -8.17 16.22 11.69
CA PHE A 86 -9.11 15.84 10.62
C PHE A 86 -9.59 14.39 10.73
N LEU A 87 -8.77 13.50 11.32
CA LEU A 87 -9.09 12.08 11.54
C LEU A 87 -10.30 11.86 12.48
N GLN A 88 -10.64 12.84 13.32
CA GLN A 88 -11.74 12.72 14.30
C GLN A 88 -13.14 12.93 13.70
N TRP A 89 -13.23 13.52 12.50
CA TRP A 89 -14.48 13.94 11.87
C TRP A 89 -14.83 13.17 10.59
N LEU A 90 -13.89 12.39 10.08
CA LEU A 90 -14.06 11.59 8.87
C LEU A 90 -14.47 10.17 9.29
N SER A 91 -15.77 9.93 9.33
CA SER A 91 -16.28 8.56 9.36
C SER A 91 -15.78 7.85 8.09
N PRO A 92 -15.11 6.69 8.19
CA PRO A 92 -14.82 5.89 7.01
C PRO A 92 -16.16 5.57 6.36
N GLY A 93 -16.36 6.05 5.14
CA GLY A 93 -17.52 5.64 4.35
C GLY A 93 -17.57 4.12 4.31
N THR A 94 -18.76 3.54 4.18
CA THR A 94 -18.95 2.10 3.99
C THR A 94 -18.25 1.70 2.69
N ARG A 95 -16.95 1.40 2.76
CA ARG A 95 -16.12 1.06 1.60
C ARG A 95 -16.06 -0.47 1.47
N PRO A 96 -16.06 -0.98 0.23
CA PRO A 96 -15.71 -2.36 -0.02
C PRO A 96 -14.28 -2.58 0.48
N ASP A 97 -14.02 -3.79 0.98
CA ASP A 97 -12.70 -4.40 1.15
C ASP A 97 -11.55 -3.60 0.50
N PRO A 98 -10.46 -3.24 1.21
CA PRO A 98 -9.32 -2.48 0.66
C PRO A 98 -8.69 -3.09 -0.60
N GLY A 99 -9.15 -4.27 -1.04
CA GLY A 99 -9.08 -4.68 -2.43
C GLY A 99 -7.66 -5.04 -2.76
N VAL A 100 -7.12 -5.99 -2.00
CA VAL A 100 -5.77 -6.52 -2.23
C VAL A 100 -5.79 -7.34 -3.51
N VAL A 101 -5.16 -6.83 -4.55
CA VAL A 101 -4.99 -7.59 -5.79
C VAL A 101 -3.52 -8.03 -5.92
N PRO A 102 -3.24 -9.34 -5.85
CA PRO A 102 -1.90 -9.85 -5.99
C PRO A 102 -1.38 -9.60 -7.41
N ILE A 103 -0.11 -9.21 -7.52
CA ILE A 103 0.62 -9.14 -8.79
C ILE A 103 1.97 -9.85 -8.62
N SER A 104 2.42 -10.54 -9.65
CA SER A 104 3.64 -11.35 -9.59
C SER A 104 4.89 -10.51 -9.87
N SER A 105 4.73 -9.36 -10.53
CA SER A 105 5.80 -8.45 -10.90
C SER A 105 5.30 -6.99 -11.00
N LEU A 106 6.20 -6.03 -10.76
CA LEU A 106 5.89 -4.60 -10.95
C LEU A 106 5.56 -4.24 -12.41
N GLY A 107 5.90 -5.10 -13.38
CA GLY A 107 5.54 -4.91 -14.78
C GLY A 107 4.03 -5.05 -15.04
N GLU A 108 3.30 -5.79 -14.19
CA GLU A 108 1.85 -5.95 -14.31
C GLU A 108 1.08 -4.68 -13.96
N LEU A 109 1.74 -3.69 -13.35
CA LEU A 109 1.17 -2.36 -13.12
C LEU A 109 0.97 -1.59 -14.45
N ASP A 110 1.62 -2.01 -15.53
CA ASP A 110 1.40 -1.50 -16.89
C ASP A 110 0.02 -1.99 -17.38
N GLY A 111 -0.98 -1.10 -17.32
CA GLY A 111 -2.39 -1.41 -17.63
C GLY A 111 -3.35 -1.35 -16.44
N TRP A 112 -2.85 -1.10 -15.23
CA TRP A 112 -3.68 -0.82 -14.05
C TRP A 112 -4.26 0.61 -14.02
N CYS A 113 -3.68 1.53 -14.81
CA CYS A 113 -4.23 2.87 -15.01
C CYS A 113 -5.23 2.85 -16.17
N PRO A 114 -6.48 3.31 -15.98
CA PRO A 114 -7.44 3.53 -17.05
C PRO A 114 -7.07 4.71 -17.98
#